data_AF-A0A938RX88-F1
#
_entry.id   AF-A0A938RX88-F1
#
_cell.length_a   1.000
_cell.length_b   1.000
_cell.length_c   1.000
_cell.angle_alpha   90.00
_cell.angle_beta   90.00
_cell.angle_gamma   90.00
#
_symmetry.space_group_name_H-M   'P 1'
#
loop_
_entity.id
_entity.type
_entity.pdbx_description
1 polymer ?
#
loop_
_entity_poly.entity_id
_entity_poly.type
_entity_poly.pdbx_seq_one_letter_code
_entity_poly.pdbx_strand_id
1 'polypeptide(L)'
;MSATVKTAHSAHRYLEMFGIAAFAILEVVVAWRSLTHAHTVLDWLVVAGATLAGFVAADFMSGLVHWAFDRYGSDDTPLFGPNFIVPFREHHVDPKGITRHDFIETNGNNCIATVPILAGAASLDPTWGAMALLTSCFLGAMCLFVFATNQCHKWAHEDEPPTWVAALQRWHLILDKPGHDVHHNPPFETYYCITTGWLNPLLARLDFFARAERLIFKLTGVKGGIDDAKVVGDRRAS
;
A
#
# COMPACT_ATOMS: atom_id res chain seq x y z
N MET A 1 -4.56 -17.76 24.85
CA MET A 1 -4.10 -17.86 23.45
C MET A 1 -3.44 -19.23 23.25
N SER A 2 -3.98 -20.07 22.35
CA SER A 2 -3.53 -21.46 22.11
C SER A 2 -2.09 -21.52 21.57
N ALA A 3 -1.36 -22.61 21.83
CA ALA A 3 -0.01 -22.85 21.33
C ALA A 3 0.06 -22.75 19.79
N THR A 4 -0.97 -23.25 19.09
CA THR A 4 -1.11 -23.18 17.63
C THR A 4 -1.18 -21.75 17.10
N VAL A 5 -1.84 -20.86 17.84
CA VAL A 5 -1.97 -19.44 17.48
C VAL A 5 -0.62 -18.74 17.65
N LYS A 6 0.11 -19.02 18.74
CA LYS A 6 1.46 -18.46 18.95
C LYS A 6 2.45 -18.90 17.87
N THR A 7 2.41 -20.18 17.45
CA THR A 7 3.28 -20.68 16.38
C THR A 7 2.97 -20.04 15.03
N ALA A 8 1.68 -19.84 14.71
CA ALA A 8 1.27 -19.17 13.47
C ALA A 8 1.75 -17.71 13.41
N HIS A 9 1.60 -16.95 14.50
CA HIS A 9 2.15 -15.59 14.61
C HIS A 9 3.67 -15.56 14.45
N SER A 10 4.40 -16.51 15.08
CA SER A 10 5.86 -16.57 14.94
C SER A 10 6.30 -16.90 13.51
N ALA A 11 5.59 -17.79 12.80
CA ALA A 11 5.91 -18.14 11.42
C ALA A 11 5.67 -16.98 10.45
N HIS A 12 4.55 -16.26 10.62
CA HIS A 12 4.27 -15.07 9.82
C HIS A 12 5.33 -13.99 10.05
N ARG A 13 5.75 -13.79 11.30
CA ARG A 13 6.81 -12.85 11.64
C ARG A 13 8.13 -13.14 10.91
N TYR A 14 8.53 -14.41 10.83
CA TYR A 14 9.71 -14.78 10.03
C TYR A 14 9.49 -14.51 8.54
N LEU A 15 8.30 -14.79 8.00
CA LEU A 15 7.95 -14.48 6.61
C LEU A 15 8.07 -12.98 6.32
N GLU A 16 7.62 -12.11 7.22
CA GLU A 16 7.77 -10.65 7.10
C GLU A 16 9.25 -10.24 7.06
N MET A 17 10.06 -10.78 7.97
CA MET A 17 11.50 -10.51 8.01
C MET A 17 12.21 -10.96 6.72
N PHE A 18 11.89 -12.15 6.22
CA PHE A 18 12.41 -12.64 4.94
C PHE A 18 11.92 -11.79 3.76
N GLY A 19 10.64 -11.38 3.78
CA GLY A 19 10.05 -10.50 2.79
C GLY A 19 10.77 -9.15 2.73
N ILE A 20 11.02 -8.51 3.87
CA ILE A 20 11.77 -7.25 3.97
C ILE A 20 13.20 -7.41 3.45
N ALA A 21 13.90 -8.48 3.84
CA ALA A 21 15.26 -8.74 3.37
C ALA A 21 15.31 -8.96 1.85
N ALA A 22 14.41 -9.79 1.32
CA ALA A 22 14.31 -10.06 -0.12
C ALA A 22 13.95 -8.79 -0.90
N PHE A 23 12.99 -8.00 -0.40
CA PHE A 23 12.62 -6.72 -0.96
C PHE A 23 13.81 -5.78 -1.04
N ALA A 24 14.53 -5.57 0.07
CA ALA A 24 15.67 -4.65 0.11
C ALA A 24 16.78 -5.08 -0.86
N ILE A 25 17.08 -6.37 -0.95
CA ILE A 25 18.08 -6.90 -1.89
C ILE A 25 17.65 -6.64 -3.33
N LEU A 26 16.41 -7.00 -3.70
CA LEU A 26 15.90 -6.84 -5.06
C LEU A 26 15.79 -5.36 -5.45
N GLU A 27 15.39 -4.49 -4.52
CA GLU A 27 15.30 -3.05 -4.76
C GLU A 27 16.68 -2.45 -5.04
N VAL A 28 17.69 -2.84 -4.26
CA VAL A 28 19.08 -2.44 -4.50
C VAL A 28 19.57 -2.96 -5.85
N VAL A 29 19.23 -4.19 -6.24
CA VAL A 29 19.59 -4.73 -7.56
C VAL A 29 18.94 -3.92 -8.69
N VAL A 30 17.63 -3.65 -8.61
CA VAL A 30 16.91 -2.87 -9.62
C VAL A 30 17.48 -1.46 -9.72
N ALA A 31 17.65 -0.77 -8.59
CA ALA A 31 18.22 0.57 -8.56
C ALA A 31 19.64 0.60 -9.10
N TRP A 32 20.50 -0.34 -8.68
CA TRP A 32 21.88 -0.44 -9.15
C TRP A 32 21.95 -0.63 -10.66
N ARG A 33 21.20 -1.59 -11.22
CA ARG A 33 21.19 -1.87 -12.66
C ARG A 33 20.68 -0.67 -13.46
N SER A 34 19.62 -0.02 -13.00
CA SER A 34 19.04 1.13 -13.67
C SER A 34 19.96 2.34 -13.66
N LEU A 35 20.55 2.67 -12.51
CA LEU A 35 21.44 3.82 -12.36
C LEU A 35 22.79 3.63 -13.05
N THR A 36 23.33 2.41 -13.08
CA THR A 36 24.60 2.13 -13.75
C THR A 36 24.46 2.02 -15.27
N HIS A 37 23.26 1.78 -15.80
CA HIS A 37 22.99 1.75 -17.24
C HIS A 37 22.60 3.11 -17.83
N ALA A 38 22.18 4.07 -17.00
CA ALA A 38 21.82 5.40 -17.47
C ALA A 38 23.07 6.24 -17.80
N HIS A 39 23.35 6.42 -19.10
CA HIS A 39 24.56 7.12 -19.56
C HIS A 39 24.26 8.41 -20.32
N THR A 40 23.11 8.47 -20.99
CA THR A 40 22.69 9.62 -21.79
C THR A 40 21.66 10.47 -21.05
N VAL A 41 21.46 11.71 -21.51
CA VAL A 41 20.38 12.58 -21.00
C VAL A 41 19.01 11.91 -21.15
N LEU A 42 18.79 11.20 -22.26
CA LEU A 42 17.53 10.49 -22.49
C LEU A 42 17.32 9.38 -21.46
N ASP A 43 18.36 8.62 -21.10
CA ASP A 43 18.26 7.57 -20.09
C ASP A 43 17.88 8.16 -18.73
N TRP A 44 18.49 9.29 -18.34
CA TRP A 44 18.13 9.97 -17.09
C TRP A 44 16.71 10.53 -17.10
N LEU A 45 16.22 11.03 -18.24
CA LEU A 45 14.82 11.42 -18.40
C LEU A 45 13.87 10.21 -18.28
N VAL A 46 14.27 9.05 -18.82
CA VAL A 46 13.53 7.79 -18.66
C VAL A 46 13.48 7.37 -17.21
N VAL A 47 14.61 7.37 -16.50
CA VAL A 47 14.69 7.03 -15.07
C VAL A 47 13.79 7.98 -14.27
N ALA A 48 13.95 9.29 -14.41
CA ALA A 48 13.16 10.27 -13.67
C ALA A 48 11.66 10.18 -13.97
N GLY A 49 11.28 10.03 -15.24
CA GLY A 49 9.90 9.85 -15.66
C GLY A 49 9.29 8.56 -15.14
N ALA A 50 10.03 7.46 -15.18
CA ALA A 50 9.60 6.17 -14.64
C ALA A 50 9.46 6.20 -13.12
N THR A 51 10.36 6.89 -12.40
CA THR A 51 10.25 7.06 -10.95
C THR A 51 9.00 7.87 -10.57
N LEU A 52 8.75 8.99 -11.25
CA LEU A 52 7.55 9.79 -11.00
C LEU A 52 6.26 9.01 -11.34
N ALA A 53 6.25 8.29 -12.46
CA ALA A 53 5.13 7.44 -12.82
C ALA A 53 4.91 6.32 -11.80
N GLY A 54 5.99 5.70 -11.31
CA GLY A 54 5.94 4.68 -10.25
C GLY A 54 5.41 5.24 -8.94
N PHE A 55 5.76 6.48 -8.59
CA PHE A 55 5.23 7.16 -7.41
C PHE A 55 3.72 7.39 -7.48
N VAL A 56 3.22 7.91 -8.61
CA VAL A 56 1.77 8.09 -8.83
C VAL A 56 1.05 6.74 -8.90
N ALA A 57 1.67 5.74 -9.54
CA ALA A 57 1.12 4.38 -9.61
C ALA A 57 1.04 3.72 -8.23
N ALA A 58 2.01 3.96 -7.34
CA ALA A 58 1.97 3.48 -5.97
C ALA A 58 0.82 4.11 -5.17
N ASP A 59 0.55 5.41 -5.34
CA ASP A 59 -0.63 6.04 -4.75
C ASP A 59 -1.93 5.39 -5.24
N PHE A 60 -2.07 5.18 -6.56
CA PHE A 60 -3.22 4.49 -7.12
C PHE A 60 -3.36 3.06 -6.61
N MET A 61 -2.27 2.29 -6.63
CA MET A 61 -2.26 0.88 -6.22
C MET A 61 -2.58 0.74 -4.72
N SER A 62 -2.08 1.65 -3.89
CA SER A 62 -2.44 1.68 -2.47
C SER A 62 -3.95 1.80 -2.28
N GLY A 63 -4.60 2.68 -3.05
CA GLY A 63 -6.05 2.84 -3.00
C GLY A 63 -6.82 1.65 -3.56
N LEU A 64 -6.31 1.01 -4.62
CA LEU A 64 -6.92 -0.18 -5.20
C LEU A 64 -6.91 -1.35 -4.21
N VAL A 65 -5.77 -1.60 -3.56
CA VAL A 65 -5.63 -2.69 -2.58
C VAL A 65 -6.44 -2.39 -1.31
N HIS A 66 -6.36 -1.16 -0.81
CA HIS A 66 -7.13 -0.72 0.36
C HIS A 66 -8.63 -0.90 0.14
N TRP A 67 -9.18 -0.37 -0.97
CA TRP A 67 -10.58 -0.60 -1.34
C TRP A 67 -10.92 -2.08 -1.47
N ALA A 68 -10.05 -2.88 -2.10
CA ALA A 68 -10.33 -4.30 -2.29
C ALA A 68 -10.45 -5.05 -0.95
N PHE A 69 -9.59 -4.77 0.03
CA PHE A 69 -9.61 -5.45 1.33
C PHE A 69 -10.66 -4.90 2.30
N ASP A 70 -11.01 -3.62 2.19
CA ASP A 70 -12.14 -3.04 2.91
C ASP A 70 -13.46 -3.67 2.47
N ARG A 71 -13.64 -3.85 1.15
CA ARG A 71 -14.94 -4.15 0.55
C ARG A 71 -15.14 -5.61 0.19
N TYR A 72 -14.05 -6.37 0.00
CA TYR A 72 -14.08 -7.74 -0.49
C TYR A 72 -13.14 -8.65 0.29
N GLY A 73 -13.29 -9.95 0.05
CA GLY A 73 -12.51 -11.00 0.73
C GLY A 73 -13.14 -11.43 2.06
N SER A 74 -12.72 -12.61 2.51
CA SER A 74 -13.19 -13.23 3.76
C SER A 74 -12.09 -13.24 4.82
N ASP A 75 -12.45 -12.81 6.02
CA ASP A 75 -11.63 -12.86 7.23
C ASP A 75 -11.22 -14.31 7.57
N ASP A 76 -12.03 -15.29 7.16
CA ASP A 76 -11.82 -16.72 7.45
C ASP A 76 -10.85 -17.42 6.47
N THR A 77 -10.35 -16.70 5.45
CA THR A 77 -9.40 -17.29 4.49
C THR A 77 -8.11 -17.67 5.24
N PRO A 78 -7.72 -18.95 5.34
CA PRO A 78 -6.58 -19.36 6.16
C PRO A 78 -5.31 -18.60 5.77
N LEU A 79 -4.64 -18.02 6.76
CA LEU A 79 -3.45 -17.16 6.62
C LEU A 79 -3.69 -15.84 5.89
N PHE A 80 -4.49 -15.79 4.83
CA PHE A 80 -4.70 -14.56 4.05
C PHE A 80 -5.64 -13.58 4.76
N GLY A 81 -6.79 -14.04 5.24
CA GLY A 81 -7.80 -13.21 5.90
C GLY A 81 -7.23 -12.49 7.12
N PRO A 82 -6.67 -13.21 8.11
CA PRO A 82 -6.14 -12.59 9.32
C PRO A 82 -4.94 -11.65 9.11
N ASN A 83 -4.10 -11.88 8.09
CA ASN A 83 -2.88 -11.10 7.89
C ASN A 83 -3.02 -9.95 6.87
N PHE A 84 -3.98 -10.03 5.93
CA PHE A 84 -4.13 -9.04 4.85
C PHE A 84 -5.49 -8.34 4.80
N ILE A 85 -6.58 -8.97 5.26
CA ILE A 85 -7.93 -8.38 5.17
C ILE A 85 -8.33 -7.76 6.51
N VAL A 86 -8.26 -8.56 7.57
CA VAL A 86 -8.66 -8.15 8.92
C VAL A 86 -7.98 -6.84 9.37
N PRO A 87 -6.66 -6.63 9.15
CA PRO A 87 -6.00 -5.39 9.58
C PRO A 87 -6.59 -4.12 8.94
N PHE A 88 -7.05 -4.19 7.68
CA PHE A 88 -7.67 -3.06 6.99
C PHE A 88 -9.05 -2.72 7.58
N ARG A 89 -9.83 -3.73 7.96
CA ARG A 89 -11.18 -3.53 8.52
C ARG A 89 -11.13 -3.11 9.99
N GLU A 90 -10.26 -3.73 10.78
CA GLU A 90 -10.05 -3.34 12.19
C GLU A 90 -9.52 -1.92 12.31
N HIS A 91 -8.79 -1.44 11.30
CA HIS A 91 -8.29 -0.08 11.25
C HIS A 91 -9.40 0.98 11.27
N HIS A 92 -10.61 0.72 10.76
CA HIS A 92 -11.74 1.67 10.88
C HIS A 92 -12.36 1.72 12.28
N VAL A 93 -12.14 0.66 13.07
CA VAL A 93 -12.55 0.56 14.48
C VAL A 93 -11.52 1.24 15.38
N ASP A 94 -10.23 0.94 15.17
CA ASP A 94 -9.11 1.55 15.88
C ASP A 94 -8.08 2.16 14.90
N PRO A 95 -8.32 3.39 14.42
CA PRO A 95 -7.43 4.05 13.46
C PRO A 95 -6.00 4.21 13.96
N LYS A 96 -5.82 4.38 15.28
CA LYS A 96 -4.50 4.54 15.90
C LYS A 96 -3.81 3.20 16.17
N GLY A 97 -4.43 2.06 15.88
CA GLY A 97 -3.85 0.72 15.97
C GLY A 97 -2.48 0.63 15.33
N ILE A 98 -2.41 1.06 14.08
CA ILE A 98 -1.20 1.04 13.25
C ILE A 98 -0.02 1.83 13.84
N THR A 99 -0.27 2.86 14.67
CA THR A 99 0.82 3.65 15.26
C THR A 99 1.62 2.85 16.29
N ARG A 100 1.03 1.78 16.82
CA ARG A 100 1.62 0.92 17.86
C ARG A 100 2.37 -0.28 17.29
N HIS A 101 2.26 -0.55 16.00
CA HIS A 101 3.00 -1.61 15.33
C HIS A 101 4.48 -1.24 15.19
N ASP A 102 5.36 -2.24 15.27
CA ASP A 102 6.77 -2.02 14.96
C ASP A 102 7.02 -1.96 13.45
N PHE A 103 8.28 -1.69 13.05
CA PHE A 103 8.63 -1.52 11.64
C PHE A 103 8.32 -2.77 10.80
N ILE A 104 8.53 -3.97 11.36
CA ILE A 104 8.33 -5.21 10.60
C ILE A 104 6.84 -5.48 10.44
N GLU A 105 6.04 -5.31 11.47
CA GLU A 105 4.58 -5.49 11.40
C GLU A 105 3.92 -4.43 10.50
N THR A 106 4.44 -3.21 10.51
CA THR A 106 3.94 -2.12 9.64
C THR A 106 4.22 -2.40 8.17
N ASN A 107 5.39 -2.96 7.81
CA ASN A 107 5.87 -2.97 6.42
C ASN A 107 6.02 -4.37 5.81
N GLY A 108 6.01 -5.42 6.63
CA GLY A 108 6.33 -6.79 6.22
C GLY A 108 5.42 -7.32 5.12
N ASN A 109 4.11 -7.14 5.28
CA ASN A 109 3.13 -7.59 4.28
C ASN A 109 3.24 -6.86 2.95
N ASN A 110 3.60 -5.57 2.94
CA ASN A 110 3.86 -4.84 1.70
C ASN A 110 5.10 -5.39 0.99
N CYS A 111 6.16 -5.69 1.73
CA CYS A 111 7.35 -6.33 1.18
C CYS A 111 7.04 -7.71 0.60
N ILE A 112 6.32 -8.57 1.33
CA ILE A 112 5.91 -9.89 0.85
C ILE A 112 5.12 -9.78 -0.46
N ALA A 113 4.14 -8.87 -0.52
CA ALA A 113 3.30 -8.68 -1.70
C ALA A 113 4.06 -8.14 -2.91
N THR A 114 5.08 -7.30 -2.70
CA THR A 114 5.84 -6.65 -3.78
C THR A 114 7.04 -7.45 -4.27
N VAL A 115 7.59 -8.38 -3.48
CA VAL A 115 8.76 -9.20 -3.85
C VAL A 115 8.61 -9.91 -5.20
N PRO A 116 7.48 -10.56 -5.56
CA PRO A 116 7.35 -11.19 -6.88
C PRO A 116 7.41 -10.20 -8.05
N ILE A 117 6.81 -9.00 -7.88
CA ILE A 117 6.84 -7.93 -8.88
C ILE A 117 8.27 -7.42 -9.04
N LEU A 118 8.95 -7.21 -7.93
CA LEU A 118 10.31 -6.70 -7.89
C LEU A 118 11.33 -7.72 -8.42
N ALA A 119 11.11 -9.02 -8.20
CA ALA A 119 11.88 -10.09 -8.84
C ALA A 119 11.70 -10.07 -10.37
N GLY A 120 10.49 -9.82 -10.86
CA GLY A 120 10.22 -9.58 -12.28
C GLY A 120 10.99 -8.36 -12.80
N ALA A 121 10.92 -7.23 -12.09
CA ALA A 121 11.67 -6.01 -12.44
C ALA A 121 13.19 -6.24 -12.45
N ALA A 122 13.71 -7.01 -11.48
CA ALA A 122 15.12 -7.37 -11.37
C ALA A 122 15.57 -8.33 -12.48
N SER A 123 14.66 -9.08 -13.09
CA SER A 123 14.96 -9.98 -14.23
C SER A 123 15.07 -9.24 -15.57
N LEU A 124 14.54 -8.02 -15.66
CA LEU A 124 14.67 -7.18 -16.84
C LEU A 124 16.07 -6.57 -16.89
N ASP A 125 16.84 -6.92 -17.92
CA ASP A 125 18.14 -6.29 -18.14
C ASP A 125 17.96 -4.92 -18.83
N PRO A 126 18.41 -3.81 -18.21
CA PRO A 126 18.33 -2.51 -18.85
C PRO A 126 19.02 -2.45 -20.23
N THR A 127 20.04 -3.28 -20.46
CA THR A 127 20.74 -3.38 -21.75
C THR A 127 19.88 -3.89 -22.91
N TRP A 128 18.72 -4.48 -22.62
CA TRP A 128 17.75 -4.89 -23.65
C TRP A 128 17.06 -3.69 -24.33
N GLY A 129 17.27 -2.48 -23.80
CA GLY A 129 16.87 -1.22 -24.43
C GLY A 129 16.00 -0.35 -23.53
N ALA A 130 15.62 0.82 -24.05
CA ALA A 130 14.92 1.85 -23.29
C ALA A 130 13.62 1.37 -22.62
N MET A 131 12.89 0.42 -23.23
CA MET A 131 11.68 -0.15 -22.62
C MET A 131 11.98 -1.05 -21.42
N ALA A 132 13.10 -1.78 -21.44
CA ALA A 132 13.51 -2.59 -20.30
C ALA A 132 13.97 -1.70 -19.13
N LEU A 133 14.76 -0.66 -19.41
CA LEU A 133 15.11 0.35 -18.43
C LEU A 133 13.87 1.04 -17.86
N LEU A 134 12.96 1.53 -18.72
CA LEU A 134 11.71 2.18 -18.30
C LEU A 134 10.88 1.26 -17.40
N THR A 135 10.67 0.01 -17.80
CA THR A 135 9.82 -0.93 -17.07
C THR A 135 10.46 -1.33 -15.74
N SER A 136 11.77 -1.60 -15.72
CA SER A 136 12.49 -1.94 -14.49
C SER A 136 12.47 -0.77 -13.49
N CYS A 137 12.76 0.46 -13.95
CA CYS A 137 12.67 1.67 -13.13
C CYS A 137 11.26 1.93 -12.61
N PHE A 138 10.25 1.79 -13.47
CA PHE A 138 8.85 2.03 -13.10
C PHE A 138 8.38 1.05 -12.03
N LEU A 139 8.63 -0.25 -12.23
CA LEU A 139 8.23 -1.29 -11.29
C LEU A 139 9.02 -1.19 -9.97
N GLY A 140 10.33 -0.94 -10.04
CA GLY A 140 11.16 -0.70 -8.84
C GLY A 140 10.64 0.50 -8.04
N ALA A 141 10.48 1.65 -8.67
CA ALA A 141 9.94 2.84 -8.01
C ALA A 141 8.54 2.61 -7.44
N MET A 142 7.64 1.97 -8.19
CA MET A 142 6.31 1.63 -7.69
C MET A 142 6.39 0.74 -6.44
N CYS A 143 7.20 -0.31 -6.46
CA CYS A 143 7.40 -1.20 -5.30
C CYS A 143 8.02 -0.45 -4.10
N LEU A 144 9.01 0.41 -4.33
CA LEU A 144 9.61 1.27 -3.31
C LEU A 144 8.58 2.16 -2.63
N PHE A 145 7.73 2.81 -3.42
CA PHE A 145 6.71 3.71 -2.87
C PHE A 145 5.51 2.96 -2.27
N VAL A 146 5.16 1.77 -2.76
CA VAL A 146 4.17 0.88 -2.10
C VAL A 146 4.68 0.40 -0.75
N PHE A 147 5.98 0.10 -0.62
CA PHE A 147 6.58 -0.16 0.68
C PHE A 147 6.42 1.05 1.62
N ALA A 148 6.72 2.26 1.13
CA ALA A 148 6.60 3.48 1.92
C ALA A 148 5.15 3.82 2.32
N THR A 149 4.15 3.33 1.59
CA THR A 149 2.72 3.56 1.83
C THR A 149 2.31 3.27 3.27
N ASN A 150 2.63 2.10 3.83
CA ASN A 150 2.17 1.76 5.19
C ASN A 150 2.80 2.66 6.25
N GLN A 151 4.04 3.10 6.00
CA GLN A 151 4.70 4.04 6.89
C GLN A 151 4.07 5.45 6.79
N CYS A 152 3.69 5.89 5.58
CA CYS A 152 2.95 7.14 5.36
C CYS A 152 1.57 7.08 6.03
N HIS A 153 0.87 5.96 5.90
CA HIS A 153 -0.42 5.70 6.55
C HIS A 153 -0.31 5.75 8.07
N LYS A 154 0.70 5.06 8.63
CA LYS A 154 1.00 5.12 10.07
C LYS A 154 1.19 6.57 10.54
N TRP A 155 2.00 7.35 9.85
CA TRP A 155 2.25 8.75 10.20
C TRP A 155 1.03 9.66 10.04
N ALA A 156 0.07 9.32 9.18
CA ALA A 156 -1.19 10.06 9.07
C ALA A 156 -2.09 9.88 10.32
N HIS A 157 -1.89 8.80 11.09
CA HIS A 157 -2.61 8.56 12.35
C HIS A 157 -1.85 8.99 13.61
N GLU A 158 -0.56 9.28 13.51
CA GLU A 158 0.21 9.81 14.64
C GLU A 158 -0.28 11.22 15.01
N ASP A 159 -0.42 11.48 16.31
CA ASP A 159 -0.79 12.83 16.78
C ASP A 159 0.38 13.81 16.66
N GLU A 160 1.61 13.30 16.83
CA GLU A 160 2.85 14.06 16.80
C GLU A 160 3.91 13.34 15.95
N PRO A 161 3.76 13.33 14.60
CA PRO A 161 4.75 12.71 13.74
C PRO A 161 6.10 13.46 13.79
N PRO A 162 7.22 12.80 13.43
CA PRO A 162 8.53 13.46 13.36
C PRO A 162 8.50 14.75 12.53
N THR A 163 9.28 15.75 12.91
CA THR A 163 9.22 17.10 12.30
C THR A 163 9.40 17.10 10.78
N TRP A 164 10.25 16.21 10.25
CA TRP A 164 10.48 16.05 8.82
C TRP A 164 9.28 15.38 8.12
N VAL A 165 8.62 14.41 8.77
CA VAL A 165 7.38 13.78 8.28
C VAL A 165 6.27 14.82 8.21
N ALA A 166 6.10 15.60 9.30
CA ALA A 166 5.11 16.67 9.34
C ALA A 166 5.36 17.72 8.24
N ALA A 167 6.62 18.00 7.88
CA ALA A 167 6.96 18.87 6.76
C ALA A 167 6.53 18.27 5.42
N LEU A 168 6.81 16.98 5.18
CA LEU A 168 6.39 16.28 3.96
C LEU A 168 4.85 16.24 3.84
N GLN A 169 4.12 15.99 4.94
CA GLN A 169 2.65 16.05 4.97
C GLN A 169 2.12 17.44 4.64
N ARG A 170 2.71 18.50 5.21
CA ARG A 170 2.33 19.90 4.89
C ARG A 170 2.59 20.29 3.44
N TRP A 171 3.58 19.69 2.81
CA TRP A 171 3.87 19.86 1.38
C TRP A 171 3.07 18.91 0.48
N HIS A 172 2.20 18.10 1.07
CA HIS A 172 1.46 17.03 0.39
C HIS A 172 2.39 16.12 -0.42
N LEU A 173 3.60 15.84 0.06
CA LEU A 173 4.51 14.88 -0.57
C LEU A 173 4.28 13.44 -0.07
N ILE A 174 3.61 13.30 1.07
CA ILE A 174 3.13 12.02 1.63
C ILE A 174 1.74 12.27 2.22
N LEU A 175 1.02 11.18 2.50
CA LEU A 175 -0.35 11.23 3.02
C LEU A 175 -0.48 12.13 4.27
N ASP A 176 -1.32 13.16 4.17
CA ASP A 176 -1.66 14.02 5.29
C ASP A 176 -2.90 13.52 6.05
N LYS A 177 -2.95 13.85 7.35
CA LYS A 177 -4.03 13.47 8.26
C LYS A 177 -5.41 13.97 7.81
N PRO A 178 -5.62 15.27 7.50
CA PRO A 178 -6.92 15.75 7.04
C PRO A 178 -7.44 15.04 5.78
N GLY A 179 -6.56 14.78 4.81
CA GLY A 179 -6.91 14.04 3.60
C GLY A 179 -7.33 12.61 3.90
N HIS A 180 -6.62 11.93 4.80
CA HIS A 180 -6.97 10.57 5.20
C HIS A 180 -8.20 10.50 6.11
N ASP A 181 -8.44 11.50 6.95
CA ASP A 181 -9.63 11.57 7.81
C ASP A 181 -10.95 11.57 7.00
N VAL A 182 -10.91 12.02 5.74
CA VAL A 182 -12.07 11.91 4.82
C VAL A 182 -12.49 10.45 4.64
N HIS A 183 -11.54 9.54 4.50
CA HIS A 183 -11.80 8.11 4.36
C HIS A 183 -12.41 7.51 5.63
N HIS A 184 -11.99 7.98 6.81
CA HIS A 184 -12.50 7.54 8.11
C HIS A 184 -13.90 8.05 8.47
N ASN A 185 -14.54 8.81 7.58
CA ASN A 185 -15.93 9.21 7.73
C ASN A 185 -16.86 8.14 7.13
N PRO A 186 -17.87 7.67 7.87
CA PRO A 186 -18.91 6.81 7.31
C PRO A 186 -19.50 7.42 6.03
N PRO A 187 -19.72 6.63 4.96
CA PRO A 187 -19.72 5.17 4.92
C PRO A 187 -18.37 4.49 4.55
N PHE A 188 -17.23 5.17 4.65
CA PHE A 188 -15.89 4.62 4.34
C PHE A 188 -15.72 4.19 2.86
N GLU A 189 -16.37 4.92 1.95
CA GLU A 189 -16.47 4.54 0.52
C GLU A 189 -15.54 5.34 -0.40
N THR A 190 -14.70 6.23 0.15
CA THR A 190 -13.87 7.13 -0.63
C THR A 190 -12.49 7.33 -0.01
N TYR A 191 -11.59 7.98 -0.76
CA TYR A 191 -10.26 8.41 -0.29
C TYR A 191 -9.31 7.26 0.13
N TYR A 192 -9.35 6.14 -0.60
CA TYR A 192 -8.57 4.94 -0.29
C TYR A 192 -7.05 5.06 -0.52
N CYS A 193 -6.56 5.98 -1.37
CA CYS A 193 -5.13 6.12 -1.65
C CYS A 193 -4.39 6.66 -0.41
N ILE A 194 -3.35 5.95 0.02
CA ILE A 194 -2.66 6.16 1.30
C ILE A 194 -1.14 6.37 1.17
N THR A 195 -0.60 6.49 -0.05
CA THR A 195 0.81 6.87 -0.25
C THR A 195 0.98 8.38 -0.11
N THR A 196 0.28 9.13 -0.96
CA THR A 196 0.21 10.59 -0.93
C THR A 196 -1.22 11.09 -0.80
N GLY A 197 -2.20 10.31 -1.26
CA GLY A 197 -3.60 10.72 -1.37
C GLY A 197 -3.88 11.65 -2.55
N TRP A 198 -2.92 11.87 -3.46
CA TRP A 198 -3.07 12.78 -4.61
C TRP A 198 -4.25 12.43 -5.49
N LEU A 199 -4.48 11.13 -5.70
CA LEU A 199 -5.53 10.66 -6.61
C LEU A 199 -6.91 10.65 -5.97
N ASN A 200 -7.01 10.78 -4.64
CA ASN A 200 -8.28 10.67 -3.92
C ASN A 200 -9.35 11.65 -4.40
N PRO A 201 -9.09 12.98 -4.52
CA PRO A 201 -10.11 13.91 -5.00
C PRO A 201 -10.56 13.61 -6.43
N LEU A 202 -9.66 13.15 -7.30
CA LEU A 202 -9.99 12.79 -8.67
C LEU A 202 -10.84 11.52 -8.73
N LEU A 203 -10.41 10.45 -8.04
CA LEU A 203 -11.13 9.16 -8.01
C LEU A 203 -12.51 9.30 -7.37
N ALA A 204 -12.65 10.14 -6.33
CA ALA A 204 -13.93 10.45 -5.71
C ALA A 204 -14.86 11.20 -6.68
N ARG A 205 -14.39 12.24 -7.37
CA ARG A 205 -15.19 12.97 -8.38
C ARG A 205 -15.64 12.09 -9.55
N LEU A 206 -14.87 11.05 -9.88
CA LEU A 206 -15.19 10.10 -10.93
C LEU A 206 -16.11 8.96 -10.46
N ASP A 207 -16.46 8.89 -9.17
CA ASP A 207 -17.10 7.73 -8.53
C ASP A 207 -16.38 6.42 -8.85
N PHE A 208 -15.04 6.44 -8.95
CA PHE A 208 -14.26 5.34 -9.52
C PHE A 208 -14.55 4.00 -8.83
N PHE A 209 -14.43 3.97 -7.49
CA PHE A 209 -14.64 2.76 -6.69
C PHE A 209 -16.10 2.31 -6.71
N ALA A 210 -17.06 3.23 -6.56
CA ALA A 210 -18.48 2.90 -6.65
C ALA A 210 -18.87 2.34 -8.05
N ARG A 211 -18.24 2.84 -9.13
CA ARG A 211 -18.40 2.27 -10.48
C ARG A 211 -17.80 0.88 -10.58
N ALA A 212 -16.62 0.65 -9.99
CA ALA A 212 -15.99 -0.65 -9.93
C ALA A 212 -16.86 -1.67 -9.18
N GLU A 213 -17.43 -1.30 -8.03
CA GLU A 213 -18.35 -2.15 -7.27
C GLU A 213 -19.60 -2.52 -8.08
N ARG A 214 -20.21 -1.53 -8.77
CA ARG A 214 -21.35 -1.78 -9.66
C ARG A 214 -21.00 -2.74 -10.80
N LEU A 215 -19.80 -2.62 -11.36
CA LEU A 215 -19.33 -3.51 -12.43
C LEU A 215 -19.10 -4.93 -11.89
N ILE A 216 -18.42 -5.08 -10.76
CA ILE A 216 -18.19 -6.37 -10.10
C ILE A 216 -19.53 -7.04 -9.79
N PHE A 217 -20.48 -6.32 -9.21
CA PHE A 217 -21.81 -6.86 -8.91
C PHE A 217 -22.54 -7.32 -10.18
N LYS A 218 -22.48 -6.54 -11.27
CA LYS A 218 -23.07 -6.93 -12.56
C LYS A 218 -22.45 -8.20 -13.15
N LEU A 219 -21.14 -8.39 -12.99
CA LEU A 219 -20.41 -9.53 -13.57
C LEU A 219 -20.46 -10.79 -12.69
N THR A 220 -20.53 -10.63 -11.37
CA THR A 220 -20.31 -11.73 -10.42
C THR A 220 -21.47 -11.96 -9.44
N GLY A 221 -22.37 -10.98 -9.28
CA GLY A 221 -23.41 -10.98 -8.24
C GLY A 221 -22.89 -10.67 -6.84
N VAL A 222 -21.59 -10.50 -6.64
CA VAL A 222 -20.98 -10.19 -5.34
C VAL A 222 -21.09 -8.70 -5.04
N LYS A 223 -21.68 -8.35 -3.89
CA LYS A 223 -21.72 -6.97 -3.38
C LYS A 223 -20.47 -6.70 -2.54
N GLY A 224 -19.86 -5.55 -2.75
CA GLY A 224 -18.88 -5.01 -1.79
C GLY A 224 -19.60 -4.50 -0.56
N GLY A 225 -18.93 -4.54 0.58
CA GLY A 225 -19.45 -4.01 1.83
C GLY A 225 -18.44 -4.11 2.94
N ILE A 226 -18.43 -3.11 3.81
CA ILE A 226 -17.77 -3.19 5.12
C ILE A 226 -18.84 -3.73 6.07
N ASP A 227 -18.45 -4.59 7.01
CA ASP A 227 -19.37 -5.07 8.05
C ASP A 227 -19.64 -3.93 9.05
N ASP A 228 -20.55 -3.02 8.68
CA ASP A 228 -20.90 -1.80 9.41
C ASP A 228 -21.27 -2.06 10.88
N ALA A 229 -21.73 -3.28 11.19
CA ALA A 229 -22.13 -3.70 12.53
C ALA A 229 -20.95 -3.70 13.53
N LYS A 230 -19.72 -3.99 13.07
CA LYS A 230 -18.52 -3.94 13.93
C LYS A 230 -18.04 -2.52 14.17
N VAL A 231 -18.15 -1.64 13.17
CA VAL A 231 -17.62 -0.26 13.23
C VAL A 231 -18.52 0.69 14.05
N VAL A 232 -19.85 0.52 13.97
CA VAL A 232 -20.81 1.40 14.66
C VAL A 232 -21.06 0.97 16.13
N GLY A 233 -20.89 -0.32 16.44
CA GLY A 233 -21.10 -0.87 17.79
C GLY A 233 -20.15 -0.28 18.84
N ASP A 234 -18.86 -0.16 18.50
CA ASP A 234 -17.81 0.26 19.45
C ASP A 234 -17.70 1.78 19.62
N ARG A 235 -18.07 2.59 18.62
CA ARG A 235 -18.14 4.06 18.78
C ARG A 235 -19.24 4.53 19.73
N ARG A 236 -20.19 3.65 20.08
CA ARG A 236 -21.21 3.91 21.12
C ARG A 236 -20.79 3.45 22.51
N ALA A 237 -19.69 2.72 22.62
CA ALA A 237 -19.14 2.18 23.86
C ALA A 237 -17.89 2.93 24.36
N SER A 238 -17.41 3.91 23.59
CA SER A 238 -16.32 4.85 23.94
C SER A 238 -16.86 6.25 24.21
#